data_AF-A0A3M6TNF1-F1
#
_entry.id   AF-A0A3M6TNF1-F1
#
_cell.length_a   1.000
_cell.length_b   1.000
_cell.length_c   1.000
_cell.angle_alpha   90.00
_cell.angle_beta   90.00
_cell.angle_gamma   90.00
#
_symmetry.space_group_name_H-M   'P 1'
#
loop_
_entity.id
_entity.type
_entity.pdbx_description
1 polymer ?
#
loop_
_entity_poly.entity_id
_entity_poly.type
_entity_poly.pdbx_seq_one_letter_code
_entity_poly.pdbx_strand_id
1 'polypeptide(L)'
;MEGRFFVLSLLFGAVSVMADASCQNPKERWDCGWLGIDQQTCEARGCCWDTSDPNKPWCYIKPGTYLPDGLCPVAPSERQECGYYGIGKEECLGKSCCWDSIVPNTKWCFTQPSEPIMGCYLGYGVSGTCKYVCDPGEDKMYGMPDCQGRICCYHGFGE
;
A
#
# COMPACT_ATOMS: atom_id res chain seq x y z
N MET A 1 2.71 40.90 53.97
CA MET A 1 3.99 41.22 53.30
C MET A 1 4.46 39.90 52.71
N GLU A 2 4.09 39.65 51.46
CA GLU A 2 5.02 39.56 50.32
C GLU A 2 5.67 38.15 50.26
N GLY A 3 5.57 37.35 49.20
CA GLY A 3 5.14 37.63 47.84
C GLY A 3 4.87 36.35 47.05
N ARG A 4 4.30 36.57 45.86
CA ARG A 4 4.02 35.60 44.81
C ARG A 4 5.32 34.94 44.34
N PHE A 5 5.30 33.62 44.16
CA PHE A 5 6.03 32.97 43.07
C PHE A 5 5.10 31.91 42.44
N PHE A 6 4.45 32.32 41.35
CA PHE A 6 3.92 31.41 40.35
C PHE A 6 5.12 30.78 39.65
N VAL A 7 5.37 29.49 39.86
CA VAL A 7 6.26 28.72 38.99
C VAL A 7 5.37 27.81 38.15
N LEU A 8 4.91 28.36 37.03
CA LEU A 8 4.31 27.59 35.93
C LEU A 8 5.45 26.80 35.26
N SER A 9 5.72 25.60 35.77
CA SER A 9 6.62 24.66 35.11
C SER A 9 5.93 24.06 33.89
N LEU A 10 6.01 24.78 32.76
CA LEU A 10 5.75 24.25 31.42
C LEU A 10 6.86 23.23 31.09
N LEU A 11 6.61 21.96 31.39
CA LEU A 11 7.38 20.86 30.81
C LEU A 11 7.01 20.77 29.34
N PHE A 12 7.71 21.54 28.50
CA PHE A 12 7.77 21.30 27.06
C PHE A 12 8.42 19.93 26.85
N GLY A 13 7.59 18.89 26.74
CA GLY A 13 8.02 17.63 26.17
C GLY A 13 8.50 17.90 24.75
N ALA A 14 9.80 17.73 24.50
CA ALA A 14 10.30 17.66 23.15
C ALA A 14 9.68 16.42 22.51
N VAL A 15 8.63 16.63 21.71
CA VAL A 15 8.15 15.61 20.79
C VAL A 15 9.22 15.49 19.73
N SER A 16 10.13 14.53 19.91
CA SER A 16 11.04 14.11 18.86
C SER A 16 10.18 13.57 17.73
N VAL A 17 9.91 14.42 16.73
CA VAL A 17 9.42 13.96 15.43
C VAL A 17 10.56 13.12 14.87
N MET A 18 10.52 11.82 15.09
CA MET A 18 11.39 10.90 14.38
C MET A 18 10.99 11.02 12.92
N ALA A 19 11.75 11.81 12.16
CA ALA A 19 11.66 11.77 10.70
C ALA A 19 11.90 10.31 10.34
N ASP A 20 10.84 9.67 9.83
CA ASP A 20 10.82 8.25 9.50
C ASP A 20 11.89 8.00 8.45
N ALA A 21 13.07 7.54 8.89
CA ALA A 21 14.21 7.23 8.04
C ALA A 21 13.95 6.01 7.13
N SER A 22 12.68 5.62 6.94
CA SER A 22 12.25 4.45 6.18
C SER A 22 12.33 4.64 4.68
N CYS A 23 12.24 5.88 4.17
CA CYS A 23 12.26 6.15 2.74
C CYS A 23 13.69 6.30 2.21
N GLN A 24 14.33 5.15 2.01
CA GLN A 24 15.57 5.05 1.24
C GLN A 24 15.24 5.11 -0.27
N ASN A 25 16.23 5.46 -1.08
CA ASN A 25 16.12 5.46 -2.54
C ASN A 25 16.74 4.17 -3.12
N PRO A 26 16.02 3.03 -3.15
CA PRO A 26 16.54 1.78 -3.66
C PRO A 26 16.75 1.83 -5.18
N LYS A 27 17.62 0.91 -5.67
CA LYS A 27 17.82 0.73 -7.11
C LYS A 27 16.53 0.31 -7.81
N GLU A 28 15.74 -0.55 -7.19
CA GLU A 28 14.45 -1.02 -7.69
C GLU A 28 13.33 -0.40 -6.87
N ARG A 29 12.29 0.09 -7.55
CA ARG A 29 11.09 0.65 -6.95
C ARG A 29 9.89 -0.02 -7.58
N TRP A 30 8.94 -0.41 -6.77
CA TRP A 30 7.65 -0.92 -7.22
C TRP A 30 6.57 0.10 -6.91
N ASP A 31 5.64 0.28 -7.85
CA ASP A 31 4.58 1.26 -7.74
C ASP A 31 3.73 1.05 -6.49
N CYS A 32 3.51 2.14 -5.75
CA CYS A 32 2.49 2.21 -4.70
C CYS A 32 1.36 3.20 -5.05
N GLY A 33 1.44 3.84 -6.22
CA GLY A 33 0.45 4.79 -6.71
C GLY A 33 0.39 4.75 -8.23
N TRP A 34 -0.38 5.66 -8.80
CA TRP A 34 -0.52 5.80 -10.25
C TRP A 34 0.38 6.92 -10.78
N LEU A 35 0.57 6.96 -12.10
CA LEU A 35 1.30 8.05 -12.75
C LEU A 35 0.61 9.40 -12.49
N GLY A 36 1.37 10.39 -12.02
CA GLY A 36 0.85 11.72 -11.70
C GLY A 36 0.14 11.84 -10.35
N ILE A 37 0.16 10.80 -9.51
CA ILE A 37 -0.16 10.94 -8.07
C ILE A 37 0.73 12.02 -7.45
N ASP A 38 0.19 12.83 -6.54
CA ASP A 38 0.96 13.84 -5.81
C ASP A 38 1.64 13.25 -4.56
N GLN A 39 2.63 13.98 -4.04
CA GLN A 39 3.40 13.57 -2.85
C GLN A 39 2.51 13.30 -1.64
N GLN A 40 1.55 14.18 -1.36
CA GLN A 40 0.71 14.08 -0.17
C GLN A 40 -0.17 12.83 -0.25
N THR A 41 -0.77 12.56 -1.39
CA THR A 41 -1.59 11.35 -1.61
C THR A 41 -0.72 10.08 -1.53
N CYS A 42 0.49 10.10 -2.08
CA CYS A 42 1.42 8.97 -1.99
C CYS A 42 1.79 8.63 -0.53
N GLU A 43 2.19 9.65 0.25
CA GLU A 43 2.58 9.48 1.64
C GLU A 43 1.38 9.09 2.51
N ALA A 44 0.17 9.59 2.22
CA ALA A 44 -1.07 9.21 2.89
C ALA A 44 -1.46 7.74 2.63
N ARG A 45 -1.05 7.16 1.50
CA ARG A 45 -1.14 5.72 1.22
C ARG A 45 -0.09 4.89 2.00
N GLY A 46 0.78 5.54 2.77
CA GLY A 46 1.82 4.90 3.58
C GLY A 46 3.11 4.62 2.82
N CYS A 47 3.30 5.24 1.66
CA CYS A 47 4.40 4.94 0.75
C CYS A 47 5.45 6.05 0.69
N CYS A 48 6.54 5.77 -0.02
CA CYS A 48 7.64 6.71 -0.18
C CYS A 48 7.49 7.54 -1.44
N TRP A 49 7.92 8.79 -1.34
CA TRP A 49 7.96 9.73 -2.45
C TRP A 49 9.39 10.13 -2.78
N ASP A 50 9.79 10.02 -4.05
CA ASP A 50 11.07 10.52 -4.54
C ASP A 50 11.02 10.79 -6.05
N THR A 51 11.31 12.03 -6.45
CA THR A 51 11.31 12.46 -7.86
C THR A 51 12.71 12.56 -8.47
N SER A 52 13.75 12.01 -7.81
CA SER A 52 15.14 12.18 -8.23
C SER A 52 15.47 11.40 -9.51
N ASP A 53 14.72 10.34 -9.78
CA ASP A 53 14.87 9.48 -10.96
C ASP A 53 13.55 9.42 -11.74
N PRO A 54 13.46 10.10 -12.91
CA PRO A 54 12.23 10.14 -13.70
C PRO A 54 11.90 8.80 -14.39
N ASN A 55 12.84 7.85 -14.43
CA ASN A 55 12.62 6.53 -15.03
C ASN A 55 12.09 5.50 -14.04
N LYS A 56 11.80 5.91 -12.80
CA LYS A 56 11.30 5.04 -11.73
C LYS A 56 10.01 5.60 -11.13
N PRO A 57 9.20 4.73 -10.50
CA PRO A 57 8.06 5.17 -9.70
C PRO A 57 8.47 6.27 -8.70
N TRP A 58 7.79 7.41 -8.77
CA TRP A 58 7.95 8.48 -7.78
C TRP A 58 7.24 8.13 -6.48
N CYS A 59 6.09 7.47 -6.57
CA CYS A 59 5.40 6.88 -5.44
C CYS A 59 5.65 5.37 -5.39
N TYR A 60 6.44 4.92 -4.41
CA TYR A 60 6.91 3.54 -4.36
C TYR A 60 6.73 2.91 -2.97
N ILE A 61 6.64 1.58 -2.97
CA ILE A 61 6.55 0.79 -1.74
C ILE A 61 7.79 1.03 -0.87
N LYS A 62 7.58 1.21 0.43
CA LYS A 62 8.67 1.37 1.41
C LYS A 62 9.65 0.19 1.31
N PRO A 63 10.97 0.42 1.18
CA PRO A 63 11.96 -0.65 1.14
C PRO A 63 11.84 -1.61 2.34
N GLY A 64 11.93 -2.92 2.09
CA GLY A 64 11.78 -3.94 3.14
C GLY A 64 10.33 -4.18 3.60
N THR A 65 9.35 -3.60 2.91
CA THR A 65 7.92 -3.82 3.15
C THR A 65 7.24 -4.37 1.90
N TYR A 66 5.92 -4.56 1.98
CA TYR A 66 5.08 -5.01 0.87
C TYR A 66 3.81 -4.16 0.80
N LEU A 67 3.14 -4.22 -0.34
CA LEU A 67 1.90 -3.49 -0.55
C LEU A 67 0.79 -4.09 0.34
N PRO A 68 0.03 -3.26 1.07
CA PRO A 68 -1.16 -3.74 1.78
C PRO A 68 -2.19 -4.34 0.81
N ASP A 69 -2.94 -5.35 1.27
CA ASP A 69 -4.02 -5.97 0.51
C ASP A 69 -4.96 -4.91 -0.11
N GLY A 70 -5.10 -5.00 -1.43
CA GLY A 70 -6.00 -4.16 -2.21
C GLY A 70 -5.55 -2.74 -2.45
N LEU A 71 -4.35 -2.34 -2.02
CA LEU A 71 -3.82 -1.01 -2.31
C LEU A 71 -3.29 -0.90 -3.76
N CYS A 72 -4.17 -1.05 -4.75
CA CYS A 72 -3.78 -1.10 -6.16
C CYS A 72 -3.32 0.27 -6.70
N PRO A 73 -2.34 0.33 -7.61
CA PRO A 73 -1.78 1.56 -8.19
C PRO A 73 -2.64 2.12 -9.36
N VAL A 74 -3.96 2.24 -9.16
CA VAL A 74 -4.90 2.69 -10.22
C VAL A 74 -5.36 4.12 -9.97
N ALA A 75 -5.26 4.98 -10.99
CA ALA A 75 -5.68 6.36 -10.89
C ALA A 75 -7.19 6.45 -10.63
N PRO A 76 -7.67 7.36 -9.76
CA PRO A 76 -9.08 7.44 -9.42
C PRO A 76 -10.04 7.58 -10.60
N SER A 77 -9.61 8.25 -11.67
CA SER A 77 -10.37 8.41 -12.92
C SER A 77 -10.48 7.12 -13.74
N GLU A 78 -9.55 6.18 -13.58
CA GLU A 78 -9.48 4.93 -14.34
C GLU A 78 -10.17 3.75 -13.63
N ARG A 79 -10.48 3.93 -12.34
CA ARG A 79 -11.14 2.90 -11.51
C ARG A 79 -12.48 2.49 -12.09
N GLN A 80 -12.65 1.18 -12.28
CA GLN A 80 -13.93 0.55 -12.57
C GLN A 80 -14.58 0.06 -11.28
N GLU A 81 -15.88 0.28 -11.15
CA GLU A 81 -16.63 -0.11 -9.95
C GLU A 81 -16.64 -1.64 -9.81
N CYS A 82 -16.37 -2.14 -8.61
CA CYS A 82 -16.53 -3.56 -8.27
C CYS A 82 -17.56 -3.78 -7.14
N GLY A 83 -17.77 -2.77 -6.30
CA GLY A 83 -18.66 -2.84 -5.16
C GLY A 83 -19.94 -2.07 -5.38
N TYR A 84 -20.36 -1.38 -4.32
CA TYR A 84 -21.51 -0.49 -4.31
C TYR A 84 -21.25 0.66 -3.32
N TYR A 85 -22.06 1.71 -3.39
CA TYR A 85 -21.91 2.86 -2.50
C TYR A 85 -22.05 2.45 -1.02
N GLY A 86 -21.05 2.79 -0.20
CA GLY A 86 -21.03 2.46 1.23
C GLY A 86 -20.51 1.06 1.57
N ILE A 87 -20.08 0.27 0.58
CA ILE A 87 -19.39 -1.02 0.83
C ILE A 87 -18.17 -0.81 1.74
N GLY A 88 -17.93 -1.72 2.68
CA GLY A 88 -16.76 -1.68 3.56
C GLY A 88 -15.51 -2.31 2.94
N LYS A 89 -14.33 -2.00 3.49
CA LYS A 89 -13.04 -2.53 3.03
C LYS A 89 -13.03 -4.06 2.97
N GLU A 90 -13.40 -4.73 4.05
CA GLU A 90 -13.35 -6.20 4.14
C GLU A 90 -14.24 -6.89 3.10
N GLU A 91 -15.46 -6.38 2.92
CA GLU A 91 -16.37 -6.92 1.90
C GLU A 91 -15.84 -6.68 0.48
N CYS A 92 -15.24 -5.53 0.22
CA CYS A 92 -14.61 -5.25 -1.07
C CYS A 92 -13.43 -6.21 -1.34
N LEU A 93 -12.53 -6.40 -0.37
CA LEU A 93 -11.42 -7.34 -0.49
C LEU A 93 -11.92 -8.78 -0.66
N GLY A 94 -13.02 -9.15 0.01
CA GLY A 94 -13.68 -10.45 -0.14
C GLY A 94 -14.30 -10.69 -1.53
N LYS A 95 -14.48 -9.63 -2.33
CA LYS A 95 -14.85 -9.71 -3.75
C LYS A 95 -13.63 -9.75 -4.68
N SER A 96 -12.43 -9.98 -4.14
CA SER A 96 -11.15 -9.91 -4.87
C SER A 96 -10.89 -8.55 -5.50
N CYS A 97 -11.35 -7.46 -4.88
CA CYS A 97 -11.28 -6.11 -5.43
C CYS A 97 -10.43 -5.19 -4.57
N CYS A 98 -9.84 -4.19 -5.22
CA CYS A 98 -8.97 -3.20 -4.61
C CYS A 98 -9.77 -2.25 -3.71
N TRP A 99 -9.12 -1.75 -2.67
CA TRP A 99 -9.67 -0.76 -1.77
C TRP A 99 -8.72 0.43 -1.59
N ASP A 100 -9.22 1.64 -1.90
CA ASP A 100 -8.52 2.89 -1.58
C ASP A 100 -9.51 4.02 -1.27
N SER A 101 -9.59 4.37 0.01
CA SER A 101 -10.42 5.46 0.54
C SER A 101 -9.67 6.78 0.75
N ILE A 102 -8.39 6.86 0.37
CA ILE A 102 -7.57 8.07 0.56
C ILE A 102 -8.07 9.22 -0.30
N VAL A 103 -8.49 8.93 -1.55
CA VAL A 103 -9.02 9.95 -2.45
C VAL A 103 -10.55 10.06 -2.31
N PRO A 104 -11.09 11.19 -1.82
CA PRO A 104 -12.52 11.37 -1.63
C PRO A 104 -13.27 11.50 -2.97
N ASN A 105 -14.59 11.26 -2.95
CA ASN A 105 -15.48 11.39 -4.13
C ASN A 105 -15.07 10.50 -5.32
N THR A 106 -14.46 9.35 -5.05
CA THR A 106 -14.03 8.38 -6.06
C THR A 106 -14.53 6.99 -5.72
N LYS A 107 -14.30 6.03 -6.62
CA LYS A 107 -14.60 4.62 -6.33
C LYS A 107 -13.58 4.09 -5.35
N TRP A 108 -14.03 3.79 -4.13
CA TRP A 108 -13.16 3.21 -3.09
C TRP A 108 -13.00 1.71 -3.26
N CYS A 109 -14.05 1.00 -3.69
CA CYS A 109 -13.97 -0.39 -4.10
C CYS A 109 -13.92 -0.50 -5.62
N PHE A 110 -12.84 -1.03 -6.17
CA PHE A 110 -12.65 -1.06 -7.63
C PHE A 110 -11.94 -2.32 -8.08
N THR A 111 -12.10 -2.67 -9.35
CA THR A 111 -11.50 -3.88 -9.92
C THR A 111 -9.97 -3.81 -9.87
N GLN A 112 -9.33 -4.97 -9.72
CA GLN A 112 -7.88 -5.08 -9.90
C GLN A 112 -7.47 -4.63 -11.31
N PRO A 113 -6.30 -3.98 -11.47
CA PRO A 113 -5.79 -3.64 -12.80
C PRO A 113 -5.51 -4.91 -13.61
N SER A 114 -5.69 -4.81 -14.92
CA SER A 114 -5.33 -5.89 -15.85
C SER A 114 -3.82 -5.88 -16.09
N GLU A 115 -3.08 -6.54 -15.23
CA GLU A 115 -1.62 -6.71 -15.35
C GLU A 115 -1.24 -8.01 -16.08
N PRO A 116 -0.04 -8.08 -16.67
CA PRO A 116 0.52 -9.35 -17.12
C PRO A 116 0.53 -10.38 -15.99
N ILE A 117 0.12 -11.61 -16.33
CA ILE A 117 0.16 -12.74 -15.39
C ILE A 117 1.61 -12.98 -15.03
N MET A 118 1.88 -12.96 -13.73
CA MET A 118 3.21 -13.15 -13.17
C MET A 118 3.11 -14.19 -12.06
N GLY A 119 3.94 -15.23 -12.15
CA GLY A 119 3.99 -16.29 -11.15
C GLY A 119 4.99 -15.97 -10.04
N CYS A 120 4.82 -16.65 -8.91
CA CYS A 120 5.78 -16.70 -7.82
C CYS A 120 6.09 -18.17 -7.52
N TYR A 121 7.35 -18.46 -7.19
CA TYR A 121 7.76 -19.82 -6.82
C TYR A 121 8.09 -19.89 -5.33
N LEU A 122 7.34 -20.70 -4.60
CA LEU A 122 7.48 -20.85 -3.14
C LEU A 122 8.44 -21.98 -2.74
N GLY A 123 8.94 -22.74 -3.71
CA GLY A 123 9.74 -23.94 -3.46
C GLY A 123 8.88 -25.21 -3.38
N TYR A 124 9.55 -26.37 -3.37
CA TYR A 124 8.92 -27.69 -3.16
C TYR A 124 7.77 -28.02 -4.12
N GLY A 125 7.78 -27.44 -5.33
CA GLY A 125 6.73 -27.64 -6.33
C GLY A 125 5.49 -26.77 -6.12
N VAL A 126 5.49 -25.85 -5.15
CA VAL A 126 4.43 -24.87 -4.96
C VAL A 126 4.75 -23.61 -5.77
N SER A 127 3.80 -23.19 -6.57
CA SER A 127 3.79 -21.90 -7.25
C SER A 127 2.47 -21.19 -7.03
N GLY A 128 2.48 -19.88 -7.19
CA GLY A 128 1.30 -19.04 -7.10
C GLY A 128 1.26 -18.00 -8.21
N THR A 129 0.24 -17.16 -8.16
CA THR A 129 0.07 -16.00 -9.05
C THR A 129 0.16 -14.72 -8.24
N CYS A 130 0.91 -13.74 -8.74
CA CYS A 130 1.06 -12.45 -8.08
C CYS A 130 -0.17 -11.55 -8.32
N LYS A 131 -0.96 -11.28 -7.28
CA LYS A 131 -2.17 -10.45 -7.33
C LYS A 131 -2.10 -9.33 -6.29
N TYR A 132 -2.93 -8.29 -6.46
CA TYR A 132 -3.08 -7.23 -5.46
C TYR A 132 -4.06 -7.62 -4.34
N VAL A 133 -5.02 -8.47 -4.68
CA VAL A 133 -5.94 -9.13 -3.76
C VAL A 133 -6.07 -10.59 -4.20
N CYS A 134 -5.82 -11.52 -3.30
CA CYS A 134 -6.05 -12.94 -3.56
C CYS A 134 -7.53 -13.26 -3.56
N ASP A 135 -7.91 -14.28 -4.31
CA ASP A 135 -9.28 -14.77 -4.36
C ASP A 135 -9.67 -15.46 -3.04
N PRO A 136 -10.97 -15.49 -2.69
CA PRO A 136 -11.43 -16.25 -1.53
C PRO A 136 -10.96 -17.71 -1.61
N GLY A 137 -10.31 -18.18 -0.54
CA GLY A 137 -9.75 -19.54 -0.45
C GLY A 137 -8.28 -19.65 -0.86
N GLU A 138 -7.67 -18.60 -1.42
CA GLU A 138 -6.23 -18.60 -1.68
C GLU A 138 -5.43 -18.24 -0.41
N ASP A 139 -4.33 -18.96 -0.20
CA ASP A 139 -3.28 -18.61 0.74
C ASP A 139 -2.46 -17.42 0.22
N LYS A 140 -1.87 -16.66 1.16
CA LYS A 140 -1.14 -15.41 0.87
C LYS A 140 0.30 -15.51 1.33
N MET A 141 1.24 -15.27 0.41
CA MET A 141 2.64 -15.02 0.73
C MET A 141 3.04 -13.60 0.35
N TYR A 142 3.44 -12.82 1.35
CA TYR A 142 3.83 -11.42 1.19
C TYR A 142 5.33 -11.26 0.95
N GLY A 143 5.72 -10.13 0.37
CA GLY A 143 7.14 -9.76 0.24
C GLY A 143 7.95 -10.64 -0.71
N MET A 144 7.29 -11.40 -1.59
CA MET A 144 7.96 -12.17 -2.63
C MET A 144 8.59 -11.21 -3.64
N PRO A 145 9.93 -11.23 -3.85
CA PRO A 145 10.58 -10.35 -4.82
C PRO A 145 10.02 -10.54 -6.24
N ASP A 146 9.73 -11.79 -6.61
CA ASP A 146 9.08 -12.16 -7.87
C ASP A 146 7.78 -11.40 -8.08
N CYS A 147 7.05 -11.08 -7.00
CA CYS A 147 5.77 -10.39 -7.06
C CYS A 147 5.85 -8.87 -7.15
N GLN A 148 7.04 -8.26 -7.16
CA GLN A 148 7.21 -6.81 -7.34
C GLN A 148 6.32 -6.01 -6.38
N GLY A 149 6.25 -6.45 -5.12
CA GLY A 149 5.40 -5.85 -4.09
C GLY A 149 3.96 -6.34 -4.02
N ARG A 150 3.47 -7.12 -5.00
CA ARG A 150 2.19 -7.83 -4.95
C ARG A 150 2.23 -9.04 -4.01
N ILE A 151 1.06 -9.62 -3.75
CA ILE A 151 0.89 -10.83 -2.95
C ILE A 151 1.04 -12.04 -3.85
N CYS A 152 1.84 -13.01 -3.44
CA CYS A 152 1.86 -14.32 -4.06
C CYS A 152 0.65 -15.12 -3.55
N CYS A 153 -0.36 -15.27 -4.38
CA CYS A 153 -1.58 -16.01 -4.07
C CYS A 153 -1.47 -17.43 -4.59
N TYR A 154 -1.73 -18.42 -3.75
CA TYR A 154 -1.57 -19.83 -4.10
C TYR A 154 -2.60 -20.68 -3.38
N HIS A 155 -2.75 -21.93 -3.81
CA HIS A 155 -3.49 -22.94 -3.07
C HIS A 155 -2.48 -23.85 -2.39
N GLY A 156 -2.56 -23.99 -1.05
CA GLY A 156 -1.75 -24.95 -0.32
C GLY A 156 -2.00 -26.40 -0.73
N PHE A 157 -1.19 -27.31 -0.20
CA PHE A 157 -1.40 -28.75 -0.37
C PHE A 157 -2.59 -29.22 0.48
N GLY A 158 -3.84 -29.01 0.04
CA GLY A 158 -4.97 -29.52 0.81
C GLY A 158 -6.38 -29.00 0.52
N GLU A 159 -6.72 -28.71 -0.74
CA GLU A 159 -8.13 -28.73 -1.19
C GLU A 159 -8.31 -29.70 -2.37
#